data_AF-A0A351L7P5-F1
#
_entry.id   AF-A0A351L7P5-F1
#
_cell.length_a   1.000
_cell.length_b   1.000
_cell.length_c   1.000
_cell.angle_alpha   90.00
_cell.angle_beta   90.00
_cell.angle_gamma   90.00
#
_symmetry.space_group_name_H-M   'P 1'
#
loop_
_entity.id
_entity.type
_entity.pdbx_description
1 polymer ?
#
loop_
_entity_poly.entity_id
_entity_poly.type
_entity_poly.pdbx_seq_one_letter_code
_entity_poly.pdbx_strand_id
1 'polypeptide(L)' 'MNRLFRKYHRWLAIAFALPLLLTIVTGIAFPIAKSLHQRELARFLVQLHTLETFGLEEVFPIINGIGLLGLLVTGL' A
#
# COMPACT_ATOMS: atom_id res chain seq x y z
N MET A 1 -10.80 23.72 -4.23
CA MET A 1 -10.15 23.08 -3.05
C MET A 1 -9.60 24.12 -2.09
N ASN A 2 -10.06 24.08 -0.83
CA ASN A 2 -9.57 24.94 0.25
C ASN A 2 -8.05 24.77 0.45
N ARG A 3 -7.31 25.85 0.78
CA ARG A 3 -5.85 25.80 1.01
C ARG A 3 -5.44 24.75 2.06
N LEU A 4 -6.30 24.51 3.05
CA LEU A 4 -6.11 23.50 4.10
C LEU A 4 -6.09 22.08 3.52
N PHE A 5 -7.02 21.73 2.63
CA PHE A 5 -7.09 20.39 2.02
C PHE A 5 -5.83 20.06 1.24
N ARG A 6 -5.28 21.02 0.49
CA ARG A 6 -4.00 20.82 -0.23
C ARG A 6 -2.81 20.59 0.71
N LYS A 7 -2.79 21.27 1.86
CA LYS A 7 -1.75 21.07 2.87
C LYS A 7 -1.85 19.68 3.48
N TYR A 8 -3.05 19.25 3.88
CA TYR A 8 -3.29 17.90 4.40
C TYR A 8 -2.97 16.81 3.37
N HIS A 9 -3.46 16.95 2.13
CA HIS A 9 -3.17 16.01 1.05
C HIS A 9 -1.67 15.82 0.84
N ARG A 10 -0.87 16.90 0.85
CA ARG A 10 0.58 16.82 0.67
C ARG A 10 1.27 16.02 1.79
N TRP A 11 0.83 16.19 3.04
CA TRP A 11 1.38 15.43 4.16
C TRP A 11 0.99 13.96 4.11
N LEU A 12 -0.29 13.66 3.84
CA LEU A 12 -0.76 12.30 3.58
C LEU A 12 0.00 11.66 2.42
N ALA A 13 0.23 12.39 1.34
CA ALA A 13 0.88 11.85 0.14
C ALA A 13 2.32 11.44 0.46
N ILE A 14 3.06 12.25 1.21
CA ILE A 14 4.43 11.94 1.61
C ILE A 14 4.46 10.71 2.55
N ALA A 15 3.56 10.66 3.53
CA ALA A 15 3.52 9.57 4.50
C ALA A 15 3.09 8.23 3.88
N PHE A 16 2.12 8.25 2.97
CA PHE A 16 1.50 7.05 2.42
C PHE A 16 2.02 6.66 1.03
N ALA A 17 2.78 7.51 0.32
CA ALA A 17 3.30 7.17 -1.01
C ALA A 17 4.16 5.91 -1.01
N LEU A 18 5.10 5.77 -0.07
CA LEU A 18 5.96 4.60 0.03
C LEU A 18 5.18 3.30 0.34
N PRO A 19 4.36 3.23 1.41
CA PRO A 19 3.63 2.01 1.71
C PRO A 19 2.54 1.68 0.67
N LEU A 20 1.93 2.68 0.02
CA LEU A 20 1.04 2.45 -1.13
C LEU A 20 1.78 1.92 -2.35
N LEU A 21 2.95 2.47 -2.66
CA LEU A 21 3.77 1.96 -3.76
C LEU A 21 4.17 0.51 -3.50
N LEU A 22 4.59 0.19 -2.27
CA LEU A 22 4.93 -1.17 -1.87
C LEU A 22 3.76 -2.13 -2.08
N THR A 23 2.58 -1.79 -1.57
CA THR A 23 1.38 -2.64 -1.67
C THR A 23 0.88 -2.78 -3.10
N ILE A 24 0.95 -1.75 -3.92
CA ILE A 24 0.59 -1.82 -5.34
C ILE A 24 1.57 -2.72 -6.10
N VAL A 25 2.88 -2.51 -5.92
CA VAL A 25 3.91 -3.30 -6.63
C VAL A 25 3.81 -4.77 -6.25
N THR A 26 3.72 -5.07 -4.95
CA THR A 26 3.59 -6.46 -4.47
C THR A 26 2.25 -7.09 -4.85
N GLY A 27 1.15 -6.32 -4.82
CA GLY A 27 -0.18 -6.77 -5.22
C GLY A 27 -0.28 -7.11 -6.71
N ILE A 28 0.43 -6.37 -7.57
CA ILE A 28 0.54 -6.68 -9.01
C ILE A 28 1.50 -7.85 -9.25
N ALA A 29 2.63 -7.90 -8.53
CA ALA A 29 3.64 -8.93 -8.72
C ALA A 29 3.17 -10.32 -8.23
N PHE A 30 2.31 -10.38 -7.20
CA PHE A 30 1.87 -11.64 -6.60
C PHE A 30 1.14 -12.56 -7.59
N PRO A 31 0.09 -12.11 -8.32
CA PRO A 31 -0.57 -12.93 -9.33
C PRO A 31 0.38 -13.39 -10.44
N ILE A 32 1.33 -12.55 -10.85
CA ILE A 32 2.34 -12.87 -11.87
C ILE A 32 3.23 -14.01 -11.36
N ALA A 33 3.81 -13.86 -10.17
CA ALA A 33 4.61 -14.90 -9.53
C ALA A 33 3.85 -16.23 -9.38
N LYS A 34 2.58 -16.14 -8.96
CA LYS A 34 1.69 -17.28 -8.82
C LYS A 34 1.44 -17.98 -10.17
N SER A 35 1.23 -17.22 -11.25
CA SER A 35 1.03 -17.76 -12.60
C SER A 35 2.28 -18.45 -13.16
N LEU A 36 3.47 -17.98 -12.77
CA LEU A 36 4.76 -18.60 -13.14
C LEU A 36 5.12 -19.80 -12.25
N HIS A 37 4.20 -20.26 -11.39
CA HIS A 37 4.41 -21.33 -10.42
C HIS A 37 5.57 -21.09 -9.43
N GLN A 38 5.98 -19.83 -9.25
CA GLN A 38 7.05 -19.41 -8.34
C GLN A 38 6.49 -19.28 -6.91
N ARG A 39 6.31 -20.40 -6.23
CA ARG A 39 5.66 -20.46 -4.89
C ARG A 39 6.40 -19.68 -3.81
N GLU A 40 7.73 -19.73 -3.81
CA GLU A 40 8.55 -19.00 -2.83
C GLU A 40 8.47 -17.50 -3.04
N LEU A 41 8.59 -17.05 -4.29
CA LEU A 41 8.48 -15.64 -4.65
C LEU A 41 7.07 -15.11 -4.35
N ALA A 42 6.02 -15.87 -4.67
CA ALA A 42 4.65 -15.50 -4.33
C ALA A 42 4.44 -15.38 -2.80
N ARG A 43 5.03 -16.26 -2.00
CA ARG A 43 4.98 -16.19 -0.53
C ARG A 43 5.72 -14.96 -0.01
N PHE A 44 6.92 -14.71 -0.51
CA PHE A 44 7.71 -13.52 -0.15
C PHE A 44 6.96 -12.22 -0.49
N LEU A 45 6.33 -12.15 -1.66
CA LEU A 45 5.55 -10.98 -2.06
C LEU A 45 4.35 -10.73 -1.14
N VAL A 46 3.65 -11.78 -0.70
CA VAL A 46 2.52 -11.63 0.25
C VAL A 46 3.04 -11.17 1.62
N GLN A 47 4.11 -11.77 2.12
CA GLN A 47 4.73 -11.36 3.39
C GLN A 47 5.17 -9.90 3.38
N LEU A 48 5.72 -9.44 2.25
CA LEU A 48 6.11 -8.04 2.09
C LEU A 48 4.90 -7.10 1.90
N HIS A 49 3.86 -7.57 1.21
CA HIS A 49 2.60 -6.83 1.01
C HIS A 49 1.88 -6.55 2.33
N THR A 50 1.86 -7.53 3.23
CA THR A 50 1.23 -7.42 4.55
C THR A 50 2.17 -6.88 5.63
N LEU A 51 3.48 -6.80 5.36
CA LEU A 51 4.51 -6.58 6.38
C LEU A 51 4.42 -7.59 7.53
N GLU A 52 4.10 -8.85 7.20
CA GLU A 52 4.05 -9.97 8.14
C GLU A 52 5.37 -10.15 8.89
N THR A 53 6.51 -9.83 8.25
CA THR A 53 7.84 -9.86 8.88
C THR A 53 7.97 -8.92 10.09
N PHE A 54 7.10 -7.92 10.20
CA PHE A 54 7.05 -6.97 11.31
C PHE A 54 5.84 -7.22 12.23
N GLY A 55 5.05 -8.27 12.00
CA GLY A 55 3.83 -8.58 12.76
C GLY A 55 2.69 -7.57 12.53
N LEU A 56 2.67 -6.93 11.37
CA LEU A 56 1.70 -5.88 11.02
C LEU A 56 0.65 -6.36 10.01
N GLU A 57 0.53 -7.68 9.77
CA GLU A 57 -0.29 -8.22 8.69
C GLU A 57 -1.76 -7.80 8.72
N GLU A 58 -2.32 -7.56 9.91
CA GLU A 58 -3.71 -7.14 10.07
C GLU A 58 -3.88 -5.62 9.94
N VAL A 59 -2.92 -4.85 10.46
CA VAL A 59 -3.05 -3.39 10.62
C VAL A 59 -2.52 -2.64 9.41
N PHE A 60 -1.43 -3.11 8.81
CA PHE A 60 -0.78 -2.41 7.69
C PHE A 60 -1.68 -2.26 6.46
N PRO A 61 -2.42 -3.28 6.01
CA PRO A 61 -3.35 -3.12 4.88
C PRO A 61 -4.49 -2.13 5.19
N ILE A 62 -4.98 -2.10 6.43
CA ILE A 62 -6.04 -1.17 6.87
C ILE A 62 -5.53 0.27 6.81
N ILE A 63 -4.34 0.51 7.37
CA ILE A 63 -3.69 1.83 7.35
C ILE A 63 -3.50 2.31 5.90
N ASN A 64 -3.00 1.45 5.02
CA ASN A 64 -2.86 1.79 3.59
C ASN A 64 -4.20 2.10 2.92
N GLY A 65 -5.24 1.31 3.19
CA GLY A 65 -6.58 1.55 2.66
C GLY A 65 -7.15 2.91 3.08
N ILE A 66 -7.04 3.24 4.37
CA ILE A 66 -7.49 4.54 4.90
C ILE A 66 -6.66 5.68 4.30
N GLY A 67 -5.34 5.51 4.17
CA GLY A 67 -4.45 6.48 3.55
C GLY A 67 -4.82 6.75 2.10
N LEU A 68 -5.10 5.71 1.31
CA LEU A 68 -5.54 5.83 -0.08
C LEU A 68 -6.88 6.57 -0.18
N LEU A 69 -7.87 6.19 0.63
CA LEU A 69 -9.17 6.87 0.65
C LEU A 69 -9.01 8.35 1.02
N GLY A 70 -8.19 8.66 2.02
CA GLY A 70 -7.87 10.03 2.41
C GLY A 70 -7.23 10.82 1.27
N LEU A 71 -6.32 10.21 0.51
CA LEU A 71 -5.69 10.82 -0.65
C LEU A 71 -6.67 11.07 -1.80
N LEU A 72 -7.55 10.11 -2.09
CA LEU A 72 -8.58 10.27 -3.13
C LEU A 72 -9.55 11.40 -2.78
N VAL A 73 -10.07 11.41 -1.55
CA VAL A 73 -11.05 12.42 -1.10
C VAL A 73 -10.44 13.83 -1.05
N THR A 74 -9.14 13.95 -0.74
CA THR A 74 -8.48 15.26 -0.61
C THR A 74 -7.82 15.75 -1.89
N GLY A 75 -7.60 14.86 -2.87
CA GLY A 75 -6.90 15.13 -4.12
C GLY A 75 -7.80 15.26 -5.36
N LEU A 76 -8.99 14.66 -5.35
CA LEU A 76 -10.04 14.86 -6.35
C LEU A 76 -10.86 16.12 -6.05
#